data_AF-A0A7J9A245-F1
#
_entry.id   AF-A0A7J9A245-F1
#
_cell.length_a   1.000
_cell.length_b   1.000
_cell.length_c   1.000
_cell.angle_alpha   90.00
_cell.angle_beta   90.00
_cell.angle_gamma   90.00
#
_symmetry.space_group_name_H-M   'P 1'
#
loop_
_entity.id
_entity.type
_entity.pdbx_description
1 polymer ?
#
loop_
_entity_poly.entity_id
_entity_poly.type
_entity_poly.pdbx_seq_one_letter_code
_entity_poly.pdbx_strand_id
1 'polypeptide(L)'
;MGVLGKVVDGILLLTFVSMSVVPACLDAQVLLPKALFPDVLGRVYTWYTTTYQDYLLLDEPHFFMALMKLELVLVLPLAILNTYGLLTSKPWFNTTCLIFGSALVTST
;
A
#
# COMPACT_ATOMS: atom_id res chain seq x y z
N MET A 1 9.16 15.29 22.35
CA MET A 1 9.63 15.38 20.94
C MET A 1 9.55 16.83 20.52
N GLY A 2 10.59 17.36 19.87
CA GLY A 2 10.52 18.70 19.27
C GLY A 2 9.49 18.75 18.13
N VAL A 3 9.16 19.96 17.68
CA VAL A 3 8.18 20.20 16.59
C VAL A 3 8.50 19.36 15.36
N LEU A 4 9.78 19.22 15.00
CA LEU A 4 10.23 18.42 13.87
C LEU A 4 9.83 16.94 13.99
N GLY A 5 9.92 16.35 15.19
CA GLY A 5 9.55 14.94 15.40
C GLY A 5 8.06 14.71 15.17
N LYS A 6 7.21 15.63 15.63
CA LYS A 6 5.75 15.57 15.40
C LYS A 6 5.37 15.70 13.93
N VAL A 7 6.11 16.51 13.17
CA VAL A 7 5.92 16.63 11.71
C VAL A 7 6.29 15.34 11.01
N VAL A 8 7.44 14.75 11.35
CA VAL A 8 7.87 13.46 10.80
C VAL A 8 6.87 12.35 11.12
N ASP A 9 6.40 12.26 12.36
CA ASP A 9 5.37 11.29 12.75
C ASP A 9 4.08 11.47 11.93
N GLY A 10 3.67 12.72 11.68
CA GLY A 10 2.50 13.01 10.83
C GLY A 10 2.67 12.56 9.39
N ILE A 11 3.85 12.78 8.80
CA ILE A 11 4.18 12.32 7.44
C ILE A 11 4.20 10.78 7.40
N LEU A 12 4.84 10.14 8.38
CA LEU A 12 4.88 8.68 8.48
C LEU A 12 3.48 8.09 8.60
N LEU A 13 2.62 8.67 9.44
CA LEU A 13 1.24 8.24 9.60
C LEU A 13 0.47 8.33 8.28
N LEU A 14 0.60 9.46 7.56
CA LEU A 14 -0.03 9.64 6.25
C LEU A 14 0.42 8.56 5.28
N THR A 15 1.72 8.27 5.23
CA THR A 15 2.31 7.24 4.36
C THR A 15 1.83 5.84 4.72
N PHE A 16 1.77 5.48 6.01
CA PHE A 16 1.29 4.14 6.38
C PHE A 16 -0.21 3.96 6.11
N VAL A 17 -1.00 5.01 6.32
CA VAL A 17 -2.43 4.99 6.01
C VAL A 17 -2.64 4.88 4.49
N SER A 18 -1.92 5.66 3.68
CA SER A 18 -2.05 5.57 2.23
C SER A 18 -1.63 4.20 1.72
N MET A 19 -0.52 3.66 2.22
CA MET A 19 -0.01 2.32 1.89
C MET A 19 -0.86 1.18 2.48
N SER A 20 -1.77 1.48 3.40
CA SER A 20 -2.78 0.54 3.85
C SER A 20 -4.05 0.58 3.00
N VAL A 21 -4.44 1.76 2.50
CA VAL A 21 -5.72 1.95 1.80
C VAL A 21 -5.57 1.71 0.31
N VAL A 22 -4.54 2.28 -0.33
CA VAL A 22 -4.36 2.18 -1.78
C VAL A 22 -4.21 0.73 -2.22
N PRO A 23 -3.33 -0.10 -1.61
CA PRO A 23 -3.19 -1.48 -2.05
C PRO A 23 -4.42 -2.34 -1.75
N ALA A 24 -5.12 -2.07 -0.66
CA ALA A 24 -6.36 -2.78 -0.34
C ALA A 24 -7.51 -2.41 -1.30
N CYS A 25 -7.55 -1.18 -1.80
CA CYS A 25 -8.65 -0.70 -2.64
C CYS A 25 -8.39 -0.87 -4.13
N LEU A 26 -7.18 -0.61 -4.63
CA LEU A 26 -6.86 -0.60 -6.06
C LEU A 26 -6.09 -1.86 -6.45
N ASP A 27 -4.99 -2.13 -5.76
CA ASP A 27 -4.06 -3.19 -6.17
C ASP A 27 -4.62 -4.59 -5.94
N ALA A 28 -5.40 -4.75 -4.86
CA ALA A 28 -6.11 -5.98 -4.57
C ALA A 28 -7.10 -6.36 -5.70
N GLN A 29 -7.56 -5.41 -6.53
CA GLN A 29 -8.45 -5.70 -7.67
C GLN A 29 -7.74 -6.47 -8.80
N VAL A 30 -6.40 -6.44 -8.85
CA VAL A 30 -5.58 -7.21 -9.81
C VAL A 30 -5.56 -8.70 -9.44
N LEU A 31 -5.72 -9.01 -8.14
CA LEU A 31 -5.55 -10.37 -7.61
C LEU A 31 -6.85 -11.02 -7.18
N LEU A 32 -7.82 -10.22 -6.74
CA LEU A 32 -9.10 -10.69 -6.23
C LEU A 32 -10.23 -10.44 -7.24
N PRO A 33 -11.30 -11.24 -7.19
CA PRO A 33 -12.46 -11.04 -8.03
C PRO A 33 -13.06 -9.64 -7.84
N LYS A 34 -13.34 -8.95 -8.95
CA LYS A 34 -13.99 -7.61 -8.95
C LYS A 34 -15.30 -7.56 -8.17
N ALA A 35 -16.00 -8.69 -8.01
CA ALA A 35 -17.22 -8.80 -7.23
C ALA A 35 -17.05 -8.50 -5.72
N LEU A 36 -15.82 -8.57 -5.20
CA LEU A 36 -15.53 -8.22 -3.79
C LEU A 36 -15.39 -6.72 -3.57
N PHE A 37 -15.33 -5.93 -4.64
CA PHE A 37 -15.10 -4.49 -4.57
C PHE A 37 -16.37 -3.71 -4.94
N PRO A 38 -16.60 -2.55 -4.33
CA PRO A 38 -17.72 -1.69 -4.69
C PRO A 38 -17.56 -1.15 -6.12
N ASP A 39 -18.67 -0.96 -6.82
CA ASP A 39 -18.70 -0.51 -8.23
C ASP A 39 -17.92 0.79 -8.47
N VAL A 40 -17.86 1.68 -7.47
CA VAL A 40 -17.09 2.93 -7.55
C VAL A 40 -15.61 2.66 -7.80
N LEU A 41 -15.02 1.71 -7.07
CA LEU A 41 -13.61 1.33 -7.19
C LEU A 41 -13.32 0.66 -8.53
N GLY A 42 -14.22 -0.23 -8.98
CA GLY A 42 -14.10 -0.87 -10.29
C GLY A 42 -14.20 0.13 -11.45
N ARG A 43 -15.03 1.18 -11.33
CA ARG A 43 -15.10 2.27 -12.32
C ARG A 43 -13.81 3.08 -12.37
N VAL A 44 -13.22 3.41 -11.22
CA VAL A 44 -11.93 4.12 -11.17
C VAL A 44 -10.82 3.29 -11.81
N TYR A 45 -10.76 1.99 -11.50
CA TYR A 45 -9.79 1.06 -12.11
C TYR A 45 -9.96 1.00 -13.63
N THR A 46 -11.20 0.84 -14.11
CA THR A 46 -11.49 0.78 -15.55
C THR A 46 -11.18 2.11 -16.24
N TRP A 47 -11.53 3.23 -15.63
CA TRP A 47 -11.20 4.56 -16.15
C TRP A 47 -9.69 4.75 -16.28
N TYR A 48 -8.91 4.36 -15.27
CA TYR A 48 -7.45 4.50 -15.30
C TYR A 48 -6.83 3.62 -16.40
N THR A 49 -7.16 2.33 -16.41
CA THR A 49 -6.62 1.36 -17.39
C THR A 49 -6.98 1.73 -18.83
N THR A 50 -8.21 2.20 -19.08
CA THR A 50 -8.62 2.64 -20.42
C THR A 50 -7.97 3.97 -20.82
N THR A 51 -7.83 4.93 -19.91
CA THR A 51 -7.27 6.25 -20.22
C THR A 51 -5.77 6.18 -20.50
N TYR A 52 -5.04 5.44 -19.67
CA TYR A 52 -3.57 5.39 -19.73
C TYR A 52 -3.04 4.19 -20.53
N GLN A 53 -3.91 3.25 -20.92
CA GLN A 53 -3.54 2.03 -21.64
C GLN A 53 -2.39 1.29 -20.94
N ASP A 54 -2.46 1.24 -19.61
CA ASP A 54 -1.41 0.65 -18.78
C ASP A 54 -1.33 -0.86 -19.00
N TYR A 55 -0.28 -1.29 -19.71
CA TYR A 55 -0.02 -2.67 -20.06
C TYR A 55 0.02 -3.59 -18.83
N LEU A 56 0.54 -3.12 -17.69
CA LEU A 56 0.68 -3.96 -16.50
C LEU A 56 -0.67 -4.34 -15.89
N LEU A 57 -1.67 -3.45 -16.02
CA LEU A 57 -3.01 -3.64 -15.50
C LEU A 57 -3.99 -4.20 -16.54
N LEU A 58 -3.67 -4.09 -17.83
CA LEU A 58 -4.48 -4.64 -18.92
C LEU A 58 -4.14 -6.10 -19.23
N ASP A 59 -2.86 -6.41 -19.37
CA ASP A 59 -2.37 -7.74 -19.74
C ASP A 59 -2.01 -8.59 -18.51
N GLU A 60 -1.90 -7.96 -17.33
CA GLU A 60 -1.62 -8.59 -16.04
C GLU A 60 -0.50 -9.66 -16.12
N PRO A 61 0.72 -9.29 -16.58
CA PRO A 61 1.77 -10.26 -16.79
C PRO A 61 2.16 -10.95 -15.46
N HIS A 62 2.55 -12.22 -15.55
CA HIS A 62 2.74 -13.08 -14.38
C HIS A 62 3.76 -12.53 -13.36
N PHE A 63 4.81 -11.84 -13.81
CA PHE A 63 5.78 -11.22 -12.89
C PHE A 63 5.15 -10.06 -12.10
N PHE A 64 4.30 -9.26 -12.75
CA PHE A 64 3.62 -8.13 -12.13
C PHE A 64 2.60 -8.63 -11.10
N MET A 65 1.80 -9.65 -11.45
CA MET A 65 0.92 -10.31 -10.49
C MET A 65 1.68 -10.86 -9.27
N ALA A 66 2.90 -11.39 -9.45
CA ALA A 66 3.72 -11.87 -8.35
C ALA A 66 4.21 -10.73 -7.45
N LEU A 67 4.63 -9.60 -8.03
CA LEU A 67 4.97 -8.38 -7.28
C LEU A 67 3.77 -7.84 -6.51
N MET A 68 2.59 -7.80 -7.14
CA MET A 68 1.37 -7.35 -6.48
C MET A 68 0.98 -8.23 -5.29
N LYS A 69 1.17 -9.56 -5.42
CA LYS A 69 0.96 -10.48 -4.30
C LYS A 69 1.93 -10.21 -3.16
N LEU A 70 3.20 -9.94 -3.47
CA LEU A 70 4.21 -9.61 -2.48
C LEU A 70 3.84 -8.33 -1.73
N GLU A 71 3.42 -7.30 -2.45
CA GLU A 71 2.97 -6.03 -1.86
C GLU A 71 1.77 -6.25 -0.93
N LEU A 72 0.75 -6.98 -1.38
CA LEU A 72 -0.44 -7.24 -0.59
C LEU A 72 -0.17 -8.12 0.65
N VAL A 73 0.78 -9.04 0.57
CA VAL A 73 1.10 -9.98 1.66
C VAL A 73 2.12 -9.41 2.65
N LEU A 74 3.04 -8.55 2.21
CA LEU A 74 4.09 -7.99 3.08
C LEU A 74 3.85 -6.53 3.42
N VAL A 75 3.69 -5.67 2.40
CA VAL A 75 3.66 -4.21 2.58
C VAL A 75 2.38 -3.79 3.29
N LEU A 76 1.23 -4.33 2.85
CA LEU A 76 -0.07 -4.01 3.44
C LEU A 76 -0.17 -4.31 4.95
N PRO A 77 0.08 -5.55 5.44
CA PRO A 77 -0.01 -5.82 6.88
C PRO A 77 1.05 -5.06 7.68
N LEU A 78 2.24 -4.82 7.09
CA LEU A 78 3.29 -4.05 7.74
C LEU A 78 2.90 -2.57 7.87
N ALA A 79 2.22 -2.00 6.87
CA ALA A 79 1.66 -0.64 6.93
C ALA A 79 0.58 -0.51 8.00
N ILE A 80 -0.33 -1.49 8.11
CA ILE A 80 -1.35 -1.53 9.18
C ILE A 80 -0.68 -1.61 10.56
N LEU A 81 0.31 -2.51 10.70
CA LEU A 81 1.05 -2.69 11.95
C LEU A 81 1.83 -1.43 12.34
N ASN A 82 2.45 -0.75 11.38
CA ASN A 82 3.16 0.51 11.60
C ASN A 82 2.21 1.65 11.98
N THR A 83 1.04 1.74 11.34
CA THR A 83 -0.01 2.70 11.72
C THR A 83 -0.42 2.50 13.17
N TYR A 84 -0.72 1.25 13.55
CA TYR A 84 -1.08 0.92 14.92
C TYR A 84 0.06 1.17 15.91
N GLY A 85 1.29 0.77 15.55
CA GLY A 85 2.48 0.92 16.37
C GLY A 85 2.81 2.38 16.65
N LEU A 86 2.64 3.26 15.65
CA LEU A 86 2.81 4.70 15.77
C LEU A 86 1.74 5.32 16.68
N LEU A 87 0.45 5.00 16.44
CA LEU A 87 -0.67 5.54 17.23
C LEU A 87 -0.65 5.09 18.70
N THR A 88 -0.20 3.85 18.96
CA THR A 88 -0.14 3.29 20.32
C THR A 88 1.25 3.33 20.95
N SER A 89 2.21 3.99 20.28
CA SER A 89 3.59 4.18 20.74
C SER A 89 4.26 2.86 21.20
N LYS A 90 4.14 1.81 20.40
CA LYS A 90 4.69 0.48 20.74
C LYS A 90 6.20 0.42 20.51
N PRO A 91 6.96 -0.31 21.34
CA PRO A 91 8.42 -0.36 21.25
C PRO A 91 8.94 -1.02 19.96
N TRP A 92 8.17 -1.93 19.36
CA TRP A 92 8.54 -2.60 18.10
C TRP A 92 8.37 -1.73 16.85
N PHE A 93 7.75 -0.56 16.96
CA PHE A 93 7.46 0.33 15.82
C PHE A 93 8.72 0.71 15.05
N ASN A 94 9.83 1.00 15.73
CA ASN A 94 11.08 1.41 15.07
C ASN A 94 11.61 0.30 14.15
N THR A 95 11.54 -0.95 14.59
CA THR A 95 11.99 -2.10 13.79
C THR A 95 11.09 -2.31 12.58
N THR A 96 9.77 -2.31 12.77
CA THR A 96 8.81 -2.52 11.68
C THR A 96 8.79 -1.35 10.68
N CYS A 97 9.03 -0.13 11.14
CA CYS A 97 9.19 1.06 10.30
C CYS A 97 10.46 0.98 9.43
N LEU A 98 11.58 0.50 9.99
CA LEU A 98 12.81 0.30 9.22
C LEU A 98 12.65 -0.79 8.16
N ILE A 99 12.03 -1.93 8.50
CA ILE A 99 11.74 -2.99 7.53
C ILE A 99 10.89 -2.44 6.39
N PHE A 100 9.82 -1.70 6.71
CA PHE A 100 8.94 -1.08 5.73
C PHE A 100 9.69 -0.10 4.82
N GLY A 101 10.51 0.79 5.38
CA GLY A 101 11.33 1.71 4.61
C GLY A 101 12.31 0.99 3.68
N SER A 102 12.96 -0.08 4.16
CA SER A 102 13.88 -0.87 3.33
C SER A 102 13.18 -1.59 2.18
N ALA A 103 11.97 -2.09 2.42
CA ALA A 103 11.15 -2.73 1.38
C ALA A 103 10.79 -1.71 0.30
N LEU A 104 10.31 -0.52 0.68
CA LEU A 104 9.97 0.54 -0.28
C LEU A 104 11.17 0.95 -1.15
N VAL A 105 12.33 1.20 -0.55
CA VAL A 105 13.54 1.63 -1.30
C VAL A 105 14.05 0.56 -2.26
N THR A 106 13.81 -0.73 -1.96
CA THR A 106 14.25 -1.83 -2.82
C THR A 106 13.24 -2.11 -3.95
N SER A 107 11.99 -1.70 -3.77
CA SER A 107 10.91 -1.91 -4.73
C SER A 107 10.75 -0.77 -5.75
N THR A 108 11.30 0.41 -5.48
CA THR A 108 11.37 1.55 -6.43
C THR A 108 12.63 1.52 -7.28
#